data_AF-I1C3U8-F1
#
_entry.id   AF-I1C3U8-F1
#
_cell.length_a   1.000
_cell.length_b   1.000
_cell.length_c   1.000
_cell.angle_alpha   90.00
_cell.angle_beta   90.00
_cell.angle_gamma   90.00
#
_symmetry.space_group_name_H-M   'P 1'
#
loop_
_entity.id
_entity.type
_entity.pdbx_description
1 polymer ?
#
loop_
_entity_poly.entity_id
_entity_poly.type
_entity_poly.pdbx_seq_one_letter_code
_entity_poly.pdbx_strand_id
1 'polypeptide(L)'
;MVKLHTLQRYVRKSPTEDTSDNRVKLLQQMIENLRSRSFATRIFVSSSSRASTAFVERDLKVDQKIYQQLDKVDGTTQDFIKYLIASTHSICLAVLDFGGISSRSHHVQELLKDYPAIKKVAIDTFMISIELFIYDTSDLKANANLLEKFNCRYKLMQRSK
;
A
#
# COMPACT_ATOMS: atom_id res chain seq x y z
N MET A 1 0.59 -21.12 19.77
CA MET A 1 -0.56 -20.24 19.49
C MET A 1 -0.26 -19.46 18.21
N VAL A 2 -1.02 -19.69 17.13
CA VAL A 2 -0.82 -18.99 15.83
C VAL A 2 -1.39 -17.58 15.97
N LYS A 3 -0.57 -16.53 15.78
CA LYS A 3 -1.08 -15.15 15.70
C LYS A 3 -1.78 -14.95 14.36
N LEU A 4 -3.10 -14.88 14.38
CA LEU A 4 -3.91 -14.51 13.22
C LEU A 4 -3.71 -13.04 12.90
N HIS A 5 -3.46 -12.76 11.62
CA HIS A 5 -3.34 -11.41 11.09
C HIS A 5 -4.44 -11.21 10.06
N THR A 6 -5.18 -10.11 10.15
CA THR A 6 -6.08 -9.73 9.06
C THR A 6 -5.26 -9.14 7.92
N LEU A 7 -5.52 -9.57 6.69
CA LEU A 7 -4.82 -9.08 5.53
C LEU A 7 -5.51 -7.84 4.97
N GLN A 8 -4.83 -6.70 5.03
CA GLN A 8 -5.28 -5.44 4.46
C GLN A 8 -4.42 -5.10 3.27
N ARG A 9 -5.04 -4.62 2.19
CA ARG A 9 -4.33 -4.28 0.96
C ARG A 9 -4.33 -2.79 0.71
N TYR A 10 -3.21 -2.31 0.19
CA TYR A 10 -3.04 -0.91 -0.13
C TYR A 10 -2.52 -0.75 -1.57
N VAL A 11 -3.25 0.05 -2.34
CA VAL A 11 -2.98 0.36 -3.74
C VAL A 11 -2.55 1.81 -3.82
N ARG A 12 -1.41 2.09 -4.47
CA ARG A 12 -0.95 3.46 -4.70
C ARG A 12 -0.60 3.68 -6.16
N LYS A 13 -1.18 4.72 -6.77
CA LYS A 13 -0.75 5.22 -8.09
C LYS A 13 -0.05 6.56 -7.94
N SER A 14 1.03 6.72 -8.71
CA SER A 14 1.78 7.97 -8.75
C SER A 14 1.03 9.02 -9.57
N PRO A 15 1.23 10.32 -9.31
CA PRO A 15 0.74 11.38 -10.19
C PRO A 15 1.35 11.22 -11.58
N THR A 16 0.50 11.32 -12.60
CA THR A 16 0.82 11.25 -14.03
C THR A 16 -0.11 12.19 -14.78
N GLU A 17 0.17 12.47 -16.05
CA GLU A 17 -0.71 13.23 -16.94
C GLU A 17 -1.89 12.39 -17.48
N ASP A 18 -2.18 11.24 -16.83
CA ASP A 18 -3.29 10.37 -17.20
C ASP A 18 -4.64 11.08 -17.01
N THR A 19 -5.56 10.89 -17.96
CA THR A 19 -6.97 11.25 -17.81
C THR A 19 -7.57 10.55 -16.59
N SER A 20 -8.64 11.12 -16.02
CA SER A 20 -9.31 10.50 -14.87
C SER A 20 -9.83 9.09 -15.19
N ASP A 21 -10.36 8.86 -16.39
CA ASP A 21 -10.85 7.55 -16.82
C ASP A 21 -9.71 6.52 -16.93
N ASN A 22 -8.57 6.91 -17.52
CA ASN A 22 -7.42 6.02 -17.60
C ASN A 22 -6.89 5.68 -16.19
N ARG A 23 -6.89 6.66 -15.30
CA ARG A 23 -6.48 6.46 -13.90
C ARG A 23 -7.42 5.53 -13.13
N VAL A 24 -8.74 5.67 -13.30
CA VAL A 24 -9.74 4.75 -12.75
C VAL A 24 -9.48 3.33 -13.27
N LYS A 25 -9.34 3.16 -14.59
CA LYS A 25 -9.05 1.86 -15.21
C LYS A 25 -7.80 1.20 -14.64
N LEU A 26 -6.69 1.94 -14.56
CA LEU A 26 -5.42 1.39 -14.07
C LEU A 26 -5.49 1.05 -12.57
N LEU A 27 -6.18 1.87 -11.76
CA LEU A 27 -6.41 1.57 -10.34
C LEU A 27 -7.30 0.34 -10.16
N GLN A 28 -8.37 0.22 -10.94
CA GLN A 28 -9.28 -0.92 -10.92
C GLN A 28 -8.53 -2.22 -11.24
N GLN A 29 -7.68 -2.23 -12.26
CA GLN A 29 -6.81 -3.36 -12.57
C GLN A 29 -5.87 -3.71 -11.40
N MET A 30 -5.27 -2.72 -10.74
CA MET A 30 -4.42 -2.96 -9.56
C MET A 30 -5.21 -3.57 -8.39
N ILE A 31 -6.45 -3.12 -8.17
CA ILE A 31 -7.36 -3.64 -7.14
C ILE A 31 -7.73 -5.10 -7.45
N GLU A 32 -8.15 -5.40 -8.68
CA GLU A 32 -8.53 -6.75 -9.11
C GLU A 32 -7.37 -7.73 -9.03
N ASN A 33 -6.19 -7.31 -9.47
CA ASN A 33 -4.97 -8.10 -9.41
C ASN A 33 -4.58 -8.49 -8.00
N LEU A 34 -4.77 -7.56 -7.06
CA LEU A 34 -4.65 -7.88 -5.66
C LEU A 34 -5.75 -8.89 -5.29
N ARG A 35 -7.03 -8.55 -5.45
CA ARG A 35 -8.17 -9.40 -5.04
C ARG A 35 -8.08 -10.85 -5.51
N SER A 36 -7.70 -11.09 -6.75
CA SER A 36 -7.62 -12.44 -7.32
C SER A 36 -6.59 -13.34 -6.62
N ARG A 37 -5.58 -12.75 -5.97
CA ARG A 37 -4.45 -13.47 -5.36
C ARG A 37 -4.61 -13.77 -3.88
N SER A 38 -5.61 -13.18 -3.21
CA SER A 38 -5.90 -13.52 -1.81
C SER A 38 -7.25 -12.98 -1.33
N PHE A 39 -7.78 -13.64 -0.29
CA PHE A 39 -8.90 -13.18 0.52
C PHE A 39 -8.49 -12.02 1.45
N ALA A 40 -8.13 -10.88 0.87
CA ALA A 40 -7.96 -9.65 1.63
C ALA A 40 -9.29 -9.23 2.28
N THR A 41 -9.21 -8.76 3.53
CA THR A 41 -10.38 -8.29 4.27
C THR A 41 -10.83 -6.92 3.78
N ARG A 42 -9.89 -6.01 3.50
CA ARG A 42 -10.17 -4.66 2.99
C ARG A 42 -9.11 -4.18 2.00
N ILE A 43 -9.48 -3.22 1.17
CA ILE A 43 -8.63 -2.60 0.16
C ILE A 43 -8.72 -1.07 0.24
N PHE A 44 -7.60 -0.43 0.52
CA PHE A 44 -7.48 1.01 0.56
C PHE A 44 -6.64 1.54 -0.60
N VAL A 45 -6.96 2.73 -1.09
CA VAL A 45 -6.39 3.24 -2.35
C VAL A 45 -5.93 4.69 -2.21
N SER A 46 -4.71 4.97 -2.66
CA SER A 46 -4.27 6.31 -3.01
C SER A 46 -4.23 6.46 -4.52
N SER A 47 -5.11 7.31 -5.03
CA SER A 47 -5.31 7.49 -6.47
C SER A 47 -4.20 8.30 -7.13
N SER A 48 -3.56 9.21 -6.38
CA SER A 48 -2.50 10.08 -6.88
C SER A 48 -1.60 10.58 -5.74
N SER A 49 -0.54 9.85 -5.43
CA SER A 49 0.46 10.29 -4.45
C SER A 49 1.86 9.85 -4.82
N ARG A 50 2.88 10.66 -4.51
CA ARG A 50 4.27 10.26 -4.73
C ARG A 50 4.66 9.22 -3.68
N ALA A 51 5.46 8.22 -4.07
CA ALA A 51 6.00 7.26 -3.09
C ALA A 51 6.95 7.92 -2.10
N SER A 52 7.52 9.06 -2.46
CA SER A 52 8.37 9.88 -1.59
C SER A 52 7.58 10.77 -0.63
N THR A 53 6.24 10.86 -0.77
CA THR A 53 5.38 11.58 0.18
C THR A 53 5.14 10.69 1.39
N ALA A 54 5.21 11.27 2.59
CA ALA A 54 4.94 10.56 3.84
C ALA A 54 3.52 9.97 3.83
N PHE A 55 3.32 8.83 4.47
CA PHE A 55 2.06 8.09 4.36
C PHE A 55 0.85 8.90 4.87
N VAL A 56 1.05 9.64 5.97
CA VAL A 56 0.02 10.47 6.63
C VAL A 56 -0.43 11.67 5.78
N GLU A 57 0.41 12.14 4.86
CA GLU A 57 0.14 13.30 4.01
C GLU A 57 -0.62 12.94 2.72
N ARG A 58 -0.83 11.65 2.45
CA ARG A 58 -1.47 11.20 1.21
C ARG A 58 -2.97 11.38 1.29
N ASP A 59 -3.59 11.76 0.17
CA ASP A 59 -5.04 11.84 0.04
C ASP A 59 -5.69 12.79 1.07
N LEU A 60 -4.98 13.82 1.56
CA LEU A 60 -5.56 14.89 2.38
C LEU A 60 -6.62 15.70 1.61
N LYS A 61 -6.46 15.77 0.29
CA LYS A 61 -7.43 16.32 -0.65
C LYS A 61 -7.62 15.29 -1.76
N VAL A 62 -8.81 14.71 -1.85
CA VAL A 62 -9.13 13.67 -2.83
C VAL A 62 -10.08 14.17 -3.89
N ASP A 63 -9.86 13.72 -5.12
CA ASP A 63 -10.87 13.80 -6.17
C ASP A 63 -11.89 12.67 -5.96
N GLN A 64 -13.00 13.00 -5.31
CA GLN A 64 -14.07 12.06 -4.99
C GLN A 64 -14.64 11.36 -6.23
N LYS A 65 -14.54 11.98 -7.43
CA LYS A 65 -15.05 11.38 -8.67
C LYS A 65 -14.29 10.11 -9.06
N ILE A 66 -13.00 10.01 -8.71
CA ILE A 66 -12.21 8.79 -8.96
C ILE A 66 -12.73 7.67 -8.05
N TYR A 67 -12.86 7.95 -6.76
CA TYR A 67 -13.24 6.95 -5.76
C TYR A 67 -14.66 6.42 -5.96
N GLN A 68 -15.58 7.26 -6.42
CA GLN A 68 -16.95 6.87 -6.77
C GLN A 68 -17.03 5.87 -7.95
N GLN A 69 -15.98 5.80 -8.78
CA GLN A 69 -15.93 4.89 -9.93
C GLN A 69 -15.14 3.60 -9.64
N LEU A 70 -14.43 3.52 -8.52
CA LEU A 70 -13.70 2.32 -8.15
C LEU A 70 -14.63 1.31 -7.48
N ASP A 71 -14.59 0.06 -7.93
CA ASP A 71 -15.35 -1.02 -7.32
C ASP A 71 -14.54 -1.72 -6.22
N LYS A 72 -15.23 -2.19 -5.17
CA LYS A 72 -14.66 -3.01 -4.09
C LYS A 72 -13.46 -2.37 -3.37
N VAL A 73 -13.56 -1.06 -3.13
CA VAL A 73 -12.62 -0.28 -2.30
C VAL A 73 -13.26 0.07 -0.96
N ASP A 74 -12.48 0.02 0.11
CA ASP A 74 -12.90 0.37 1.48
C ASP A 74 -12.55 1.82 1.85
N GLY A 75 -11.79 2.53 1.01
CA GLY A 75 -11.55 3.95 1.18
C GLY A 75 -10.19 4.44 0.70
N THR A 76 -9.87 5.66 1.10
CA THR A 76 -8.64 6.39 0.78
C THR A 76 -7.47 5.99 1.71
N THR A 77 -6.28 6.58 1.54
CA THR A 77 -5.23 6.44 2.56
C THR A 77 -5.67 6.98 3.92
N GLN A 78 -6.44 8.06 3.96
CA GLN A 78 -6.92 8.65 5.22
C GLN A 78 -7.92 7.73 5.93
N ASP A 79 -8.76 7.03 5.18
CA ASP A 79 -9.66 6.03 5.76
C ASP A 79 -8.90 4.81 6.29
N PHE A 80 -7.82 4.42 5.61
CA PHE A 80 -6.94 3.38 6.12
C PHE A 80 -6.25 3.79 7.42
N ILE A 81 -5.77 5.03 7.52
CA ILE A 81 -5.17 5.57 8.75
C ILE A 81 -6.17 5.52 9.91
N LYS A 82 -7.41 5.96 9.69
CA LYS A 82 -8.48 5.86 10.70
C LYS A 82 -8.71 4.40 11.13
N TYR A 83 -8.74 3.48 10.16
CA TYR A 83 -8.87 2.05 10.43
C TYR A 83 -7.70 1.50 11.26
N LEU A 84 -6.45 1.88 10.93
CA LEU A 84 -5.25 1.46 11.65
C LEU A 84 -5.26 1.94 13.09
N ILE A 85 -5.68 3.19 13.33
CA ILE A 85 -5.79 3.78 14.67
C ILE A 85 -6.87 3.07 15.50
N ALA A 86 -8.01 2.74 14.89
CA ALA A 86 -9.12 2.07 15.57
C ALA A 86 -8.90 0.55 15.75
N SER A 87 -7.93 -0.04 15.05
CA SER A 87 -7.73 -1.49 15.05
C SER A 87 -7.11 -1.99 16.34
N THR A 88 -7.76 -2.96 16.97
CA THR A 88 -7.24 -3.72 18.11
C THR A 88 -6.59 -5.05 17.72
N HIS A 89 -6.63 -5.41 16.43
CA HIS A 89 -6.10 -6.68 15.92
C HIS A 89 -4.82 -6.49 15.10
N SER A 90 -4.06 -7.57 14.96
CA SER A 90 -2.81 -7.56 14.19
C SER A 90 -3.10 -7.55 12.69
N ILE A 91 -2.45 -6.65 11.95
CA ILE A 91 -2.64 -6.43 10.52
C ILE A 91 -1.39 -6.90 9.75
N CYS A 92 -1.63 -7.57 8.63
CA CYS A 92 -0.65 -7.74 7.56
C CYS A 92 -0.99 -6.74 6.44
N LEU A 93 -0.09 -5.79 6.17
CA LEU A 93 -0.24 -4.81 5.09
C LEU A 93 0.37 -5.37 3.80
N ALA A 94 -0.44 -5.63 2.79
CA ALA A 94 -0.01 -6.09 1.47
C ALA A 94 -0.02 -4.97 0.41
N VAL A 95 1.06 -4.87 -0.37
CA VAL A 95 1.25 -3.89 -1.45
C VAL A 95 1.90 -4.51 -2.70
N LEU A 96 1.75 -3.87 -3.86
CA LEU A 96 2.20 -4.36 -5.18
C LEU A 96 3.70 -4.14 -5.51
N ASP A 97 4.44 -3.43 -4.66
CA ASP A 97 5.90 -3.30 -4.67
C ASP A 97 6.36 -2.49 -3.45
N PHE A 98 7.66 -2.41 -3.22
CA PHE A 98 8.24 -1.61 -2.12
C PHE A 98 7.74 -0.16 -2.14
N GLY A 99 7.72 0.46 -3.33
CA GLY A 99 7.23 1.82 -3.50
C GLY A 99 5.70 1.95 -3.44
N GLY A 100 4.96 0.87 -3.26
CA GLY A 100 3.56 0.87 -2.88
C GLY A 100 3.39 1.47 -1.49
N ILE A 101 4.33 1.18 -0.58
CA ILE A 101 4.42 1.83 0.73
C ILE A 101 5.16 3.15 0.62
N SER A 102 6.45 3.13 0.25
CA SER A 102 7.29 4.33 0.19
C SER A 102 8.54 4.08 -0.64
N SER A 103 9.09 5.15 -1.22
CA SER A 103 10.43 5.16 -1.84
C SER A 103 11.54 5.67 -0.89
N ARG A 104 11.22 5.84 0.39
CA ARG A 104 12.13 6.33 1.43
C ARG A 104 11.98 5.45 2.67
N SER A 105 13.08 4.87 3.13
CA SER A 105 13.12 3.97 4.28
C SER A 105 12.62 4.63 5.58
N HIS A 106 12.99 5.88 5.84
CA HIS A 106 12.54 6.61 7.04
C HIS A 106 11.01 6.75 7.10
N HIS A 107 10.32 7.02 5.99
CA HIS A 107 8.86 7.05 5.96
C HIS A 107 8.22 5.67 6.24
N VAL A 108 8.90 4.57 5.88
CA VAL A 108 8.44 3.22 6.25
C VAL A 108 8.61 3.01 7.75
N GLN A 109 9.74 3.43 8.30
CA GLN A 109 10.01 3.32 9.73
C GLN A 109 9.01 4.12 10.57
N GLU A 110 8.70 5.36 10.15
CA GLU A 110 7.66 6.21 10.74
C GLU A 110 6.29 5.54 10.68
N LEU A 111 5.85 5.07 9.50
CA LEU A 111 4.60 4.34 9.35
C LEU A 111 4.49 3.16 10.35
N LEU A 112 5.52 2.33 10.43
CA LEU A 112 5.50 1.16 11.31
C LEU A 112 5.58 1.53 12.79
N LYS A 113 6.13 2.70 13.13
CA LYS A 113 6.17 3.23 14.50
C LYS A 113 4.80 3.80 14.90
N ASP A 114 4.22 4.61 14.02
CA ASP A 114 2.99 5.36 14.29
C ASP A 114 1.74 4.45 14.27
N TYR A 115 1.78 3.38 13.48
CA TYR A 115 0.67 2.43 13.34
C TYR A 115 1.07 1.02 13.80
N PRO A 116 1.19 0.78 15.12
CA PRO A 116 1.67 -0.49 15.66
C PRO A 116 0.73 -1.68 15.41
N ALA A 117 -0.50 -1.45 14.95
CA ALA A 117 -1.42 -2.51 14.52
C ALA A 117 -0.85 -3.29 13.30
N ILE A 118 -0.04 -2.64 12.46
CA ILE A 118 0.69 -3.31 11.39
C ILE A 118 1.78 -4.17 12.01
N LYS A 119 1.65 -5.49 11.94
CA LYS A 119 2.62 -6.46 12.46
C LYS A 119 3.44 -7.11 11.37
N LYS A 120 2.88 -7.24 10.17
CA LYS A 120 3.57 -7.77 8.99
C LYS A 120 3.38 -6.87 7.78
N VAL A 121 4.35 -6.89 6.89
CA VAL A 121 4.31 -6.23 5.58
C VAL A 121 4.56 -7.28 4.51
N ALA A 122 3.63 -7.42 3.58
CA ALA A 122 3.76 -8.27 2.41
C ALA A 122 3.98 -7.40 1.15
N ILE A 123 5.08 -7.64 0.45
CA ILE A 123 5.41 -7.01 -0.82
C ILE A 123 5.19 -8.03 -1.92
N ASP A 124 4.09 -7.89 -2.64
CA ASP A 124 3.72 -8.70 -3.81
C ASP A 124 4.29 -8.03 -5.06
N THR A 125 5.41 -8.52 -5.60
CA THR A 125 6.03 -7.96 -6.81
C THR A 125 5.64 -8.74 -8.07
N PHE A 126 4.54 -9.49 -8.04
CA PHE A 126 4.26 -10.45 -9.10
C PHE A 126 4.07 -9.85 -10.50
N MET A 127 3.74 -8.57 -10.59
CA MET A 127 3.64 -7.86 -11.89
C MET A 127 4.99 -7.66 -12.59
N ILE A 128 6.09 -7.92 -11.87
CA ILE A 128 7.45 -7.55 -12.25
C ILE A 128 8.39 -8.74 -12.11
N SER A 129 8.45 -9.39 -10.94
CA SER A 129 9.41 -10.46 -10.64
C SER A 129 8.80 -11.76 -10.12
N ILE A 130 7.48 -11.88 -9.94
CA ILE A 130 6.81 -13.10 -9.45
C ILE A 130 7.32 -13.48 -8.04
N GLU A 131 7.68 -12.48 -7.22
CA GLU A 131 8.14 -12.70 -5.84
C GLU A 131 7.13 -12.18 -4.83
N LEU A 132 7.12 -12.83 -3.67
CA LEU A 132 6.36 -12.40 -2.49
C LEU A 132 7.32 -12.32 -1.32
N PHE A 133 7.54 -11.11 -0.81
CA PHE A 133 8.31 -10.89 0.41
C PHE A 133 7.37 -10.65 1.58
N ILE A 134 7.54 -11.36 2.68
CA ILE A 134 6.78 -11.13 3.91
C ILE A 134 7.77 -10.81 5.02
N TYR A 135 7.60 -9.64 5.64
CA TYR A 135 8.46 -9.16 6.70
C TYR A 135 7.66 -8.98 7.99
N ASP A 136 8.21 -9.43 9.11
CA ASP A 136 7.75 -8.97 10.42
C ASP A 136 8.24 -7.54 10.65
N THR A 137 7.38 -6.70 11.22
CA THR A 137 7.69 -5.28 11.44
C THR A 137 8.75 -5.06 12.50
N SER A 138 8.97 -6.02 13.41
CA SER A 138 10.12 -6.04 14.32
C SER A 138 11.43 -6.08 13.53
N ASP A 139 11.49 -6.92 12.50
CA ASP A 139 12.70 -7.16 11.73
C ASP A 139 13.00 -5.96 10.82
N LEU A 140 11.96 -5.38 10.21
CA LEU A 140 12.09 -4.12 9.47
C LEU A 140 12.59 -2.99 10.37
N LYS A 141 12.14 -2.91 11.63
CA LYS A 141 12.61 -1.87 12.57
C LYS A 141 14.04 -2.09 13.04
N ALA A 142 14.47 -3.34 13.17
CA ALA A 142 15.79 -3.69 13.69
C ALA A 142 16.89 -3.78 12.61
N ASN A 143 16.51 -3.96 11.34
CA ASN A 143 17.45 -4.25 10.26
C ASN A 143 17.44 -3.18 9.16
N ALA A 144 18.44 -2.30 9.18
CA ALA A 144 18.61 -1.25 8.18
C ALA A 144 18.72 -1.80 6.74
N ASN A 145 19.36 -2.95 6.53
CA ASN A 145 19.51 -3.54 5.20
C ASN A 145 18.17 -3.98 4.59
N LEU A 146 17.20 -4.39 5.43
CA LEU A 146 15.84 -4.68 4.95
C LEU A 146 15.09 -3.39 4.59
N LEU A 147 15.30 -2.32 5.37
CA LEU A 147 14.71 -1.01 5.09
C LEU A 147 15.29 -0.35 3.82
N GLU A 148 16.55 -0.60 3.50
CA GLU A 148 17.18 -0.09 2.27
C GLU A 148 16.47 -0.57 1.00
N LYS A 149 15.78 -1.73 1.03
CA LYS A 149 14.94 -2.17 -0.11
C LYS A 149 13.82 -1.18 -0.45
N PHE A 150 13.41 -0.36 0.52
CA PHE A 150 12.41 0.69 0.34
C PHE A 150 13.00 2.00 -0.17
N ASN A 151 14.32 2.19 -0.17
CA ASN A 151 15.00 3.28 -0.88
C ASN A 151 15.01 3.02 -2.39
N CYS A 152 13.83 2.74 -2.92
CA CYS A 152 13.60 2.41 -4.31
C CYS A 152 13.07 3.65 -5.02
N ARG A 153 13.81 4.20 -6.00
CA ARG A 153 13.31 4.71 -7.30
C ARG A 153 14.23 5.72 -7.98
N TYR A 154 14.44 5.46 -9.27
CA TYR A 154 14.62 6.48 -10.32
C TYR A 154 13.53 6.43 -11.43
N LYS A 155 12.72 5.37 -11.55
CA LYS A 155 11.73 5.19 -12.64
C LYS A 155 10.33 4.76 -12.16
N LEU A 156 9.28 5.23 -12.87
CA LEU A 156 7.88 4.81 -12.66
C LEU A 156 7.68 3.37 -13.16
N MET A 157 7.09 2.51 -12.32
CA MET A 157 6.79 1.12 -12.68
C MET A 157 5.30 0.92 -12.95
N GLN A 158 4.99 0.18 -14.02
CA GLN A 158 3.64 -0.25 -14.36
C GLN A 158 3.21 -1.36 -13.41
N ARG A 159 2.14 -1.11 -12.65
CA ARG A 159 1.54 -2.05 -11.69
C ARG A 159 0.19 -2.62 -12.14
N SER A 160 -0.33 -2.07 -13.23
CA SER A 160 -1.56 -2.47 -13.89
C SER A 160 -1.17 -3.23 -15.16
N LYS A 161 -1.21 -4.56 -15.09
CA LYS A 161 -1.19 -5.45 -16.24
C LYS A 161 -2.49 -6.24 -16.23
#